data_AF-A0A452DI11-F1
#
_entry.id   AF-A0A452DI11-F1
#
_cell.length_a   1.000
_cell.length_b   1.000
_cell.length_c   1.000
_cell.angle_alpha   90.00
_cell.angle_beta   90.00
_cell.angle_gamma   90.00
#
_symmetry.space_group_name_H-M   'P 1'
#
loop_
_entity.id
_entity.type
_entity.pdbx_description
1 polymer ?
#
loop_
_entity_poly.entity_id
_entity_poly.type
_entity_poly.pdbx_seq_one_letter_code
_entity_poly.pdbx_strand_id
1 'polypeptide(L)'
;MAAASFITSLVTRLLRSAQSGRLHQRPFHLSAVRNEAVVISGRKLAEQIKQEVRQEVEEWVASGNKRPHLSVVLVGENPASQSYVLNKTRAAASVGINSETILKPASISEEELLNLINKLNNDDNVDGLLVQLPLPEHIDERKVCNAVSPDKDVDGFHVINVGRMCLDQCSMLPATPWGVWEIIKRTGDATVTISHRYTPKEELKKHTALADIVISAAGIPNLITADMIKEGAAVIDVGINRIQDPITAKPKLVGDVDFEGVKKKAGYITPVPGGVGPMTVAMLMKNTIIAAKKVLRLEEQEVLKSKELGVASN
;
A
#
# COMPACT_ATOMS: atom_id res chain seq x y z
N MET A 1 -65.64 -3.32 8.21
CA MET A 1 -65.07 -3.69 9.53
C MET A 1 -63.99 -4.76 9.37
N ALA A 2 -62.83 -4.43 8.77
CA ALA A 2 -61.73 -5.39 8.59
C ALA A 2 -60.31 -4.77 8.75
N ALA A 3 -60.21 -3.49 9.10
CA ALA A 3 -58.91 -2.81 9.29
C ALA A 3 -58.49 -2.66 10.77
N ALA A 4 -59.41 -2.87 11.72
CA ALA A 4 -59.13 -2.74 13.16
C ALA A 4 -58.58 -4.02 13.82
N SER A 5 -58.61 -5.17 13.13
CA SER A 5 -58.19 -6.46 13.71
C SER A 5 -56.72 -6.82 13.45
N PHE A 6 -56.03 -6.13 12.54
CA PHE A 6 -54.64 -6.45 12.21
C PHE A 6 -53.63 -5.74 13.14
N ILE A 7 -53.96 -4.55 13.63
CA ILE A 7 -53.07 -3.76 14.48
C ILE A 7 -52.97 -4.35 15.91
N THR A 8 -54.06 -4.96 16.41
CA THR A 8 -54.09 -5.53 17.77
C THR A 8 -53.30 -6.84 17.89
N SER A 9 -53.18 -7.64 16.80
CA SER A 9 -52.40 -8.89 16.85
C SER A 9 -50.89 -8.66 16.80
N LEU A 10 -50.45 -7.57 16.15
CA LEU A 10 -49.04 -7.23 15.99
C LEU A 10 -48.45 -6.63 17.28
N VAL A 11 -49.22 -5.78 17.98
CA VAL A 11 -48.81 -5.19 19.27
C VAL A 11 -48.73 -6.25 20.38
N THR A 12 -49.64 -7.23 20.39
CA THR A 12 -49.61 -8.31 21.40
C THR A 12 -48.47 -9.32 21.17
N ARG A 13 -47.98 -9.50 19.93
CA ARG A 13 -46.78 -10.32 19.64
C ARG A 13 -45.49 -9.61 20.03
N LEU A 14 -45.41 -8.30 19.87
CA LEU A 14 -44.24 -7.51 20.26
C LEU A 14 -44.10 -7.35 21.79
N LEU A 15 -45.20 -7.40 22.55
CA LEU A 15 -45.16 -7.27 24.01
C LEU A 15 -44.99 -8.61 24.76
N ARG A 16 -45.15 -9.76 24.10
CA ARG A 16 -44.96 -11.08 24.74
C ARG A 16 -43.54 -11.64 24.66
N SER A 17 -42.66 -11.11 23.81
CA SER A 17 -41.24 -11.52 23.80
C SER A 17 -40.39 -10.80 24.85
N ALA A 18 -40.98 -9.87 25.61
CA ALA A 18 -40.27 -9.06 26.61
C ALA A 18 -40.29 -9.66 28.04
N GLN A 19 -40.89 -10.84 28.25
CA GLN A 19 -40.96 -11.48 29.58
C GLN A 19 -40.70 -12.98 29.50
N SER A 20 -39.45 -13.36 29.24
CA SER A 20 -38.83 -14.58 29.77
C SER A 20 -37.42 -14.73 29.19
N GLY A 21 -36.51 -13.94 29.71
CA GLY A 21 -35.09 -14.14 29.49
C GLY A 21 -34.38 -13.65 30.73
N ARG A 22 -34.07 -14.56 31.67
CA ARG A 22 -33.01 -14.30 32.64
C ARG A 22 -31.80 -13.89 31.82
N LEU A 23 -31.42 -12.61 31.88
CA LEU A 23 -30.14 -12.12 31.42
C LEU A 23 -29.09 -12.91 32.20
N HIS A 24 -28.69 -14.06 31.64
CA HIS A 24 -27.40 -14.60 31.94
C HIS A 24 -26.45 -13.52 31.49
N GLN A 25 -25.89 -12.79 32.45
CA GLN A 25 -24.70 -12.02 32.22
C GLN A 25 -23.68 -13.01 31.68
N ARG A 26 -23.61 -13.14 30.35
CA ARG A 26 -22.44 -13.69 29.71
C ARG A 26 -21.33 -12.78 30.21
N PRO A 27 -20.34 -13.29 30.96
CA PRO A 27 -19.25 -12.45 31.38
C PRO A 27 -18.74 -11.79 30.10
N PHE A 28 -18.64 -10.45 30.11
CA PHE A 28 -17.94 -9.73 29.07
C PHE A 28 -16.63 -10.49 28.91
N HIS A 29 -16.45 -11.13 27.76
CA HIS A 29 -15.17 -11.70 27.42
C HIS A 29 -14.30 -10.47 27.19
N LEU A 30 -13.76 -9.92 28.30
CA LEU A 30 -12.55 -9.14 28.27
C LEU A 30 -11.61 -10.04 27.49
N SER A 31 -11.42 -9.75 26.21
CA SER A 31 -10.29 -10.30 25.47
C SER A 31 -9.12 -10.06 26.39
N ALA A 32 -8.49 -11.14 26.87
CA ALA A 32 -7.39 -11.05 27.81
C ALA A 32 -6.49 -9.90 27.37
N VAL A 33 -6.30 -8.91 28.24
CA VAL A 33 -5.42 -7.77 27.98
C VAL A 33 -4.11 -8.40 27.53
N ARG A 34 -3.78 -8.29 26.24
CA ARG A 34 -2.55 -8.86 25.73
C ARG A 34 -1.44 -7.99 26.26
N ASN A 35 -0.48 -8.60 26.96
CA ASN A 35 0.69 -7.89 27.47
C ASN A 35 1.62 -7.40 26.33
N GLU A 36 1.41 -7.88 25.09
CA GLU A 36 2.17 -7.47 23.92
C GLU A 36 1.30 -7.41 22.65
N ALA A 37 1.68 -6.52 21.74
CA ALA A 37 1.09 -6.30 20.43
C ALA A 37 1.15 -7.54 19.54
N VAL A 38 0.15 -7.69 18.67
CA VAL A 38 0.22 -8.64 17.56
C VAL A 38 1.17 -8.11 16.51
N VAL A 39 2.24 -8.87 16.25
CA VAL A 39 3.16 -8.53 15.17
C VAL A 39 2.54 -8.90 13.81
N ILE A 40 2.21 -7.88 13.02
CA ILE A 40 1.67 -8.04 11.67
C ILE A 40 2.82 -8.41 10.73
N SER A 41 2.82 -9.66 10.27
CA SER A 41 3.83 -10.13 9.32
C SER A 41 3.46 -9.74 7.89
N GLY A 42 4.00 -8.62 7.42
CA GLY A 42 3.85 -8.21 6.03
C GLY A 42 4.49 -9.19 5.03
N ARG A 43 5.51 -9.97 5.44
CA ARG A 43 6.00 -11.10 4.61
C ARG A 43 4.92 -12.14 4.30
N LYS A 44 4.11 -12.52 5.30
CA LYS A 44 3.04 -13.51 5.11
C LYS A 44 1.93 -12.96 4.22
N LEU A 45 1.52 -11.72 4.46
CA LEU A 45 0.50 -11.04 3.64
C LEU A 45 0.98 -10.85 2.19
N ALA A 46 2.23 -10.40 2.01
CA ALA A 46 2.82 -10.25 0.68
C ALA A 46 2.92 -11.58 -0.07
N GLU A 47 3.18 -12.69 0.62
CA GLU A 47 3.19 -14.02 0.00
C GLU A 47 1.80 -14.43 -0.49
N GLN A 48 0.76 -14.20 0.30
CA GLN A 48 -0.63 -14.46 -0.11
C GLN A 48 -1.00 -13.65 -1.36
N ILE A 49 -0.68 -12.36 -1.36
CA ILE A 49 -0.95 -11.48 -2.49
C ILE A 49 -0.17 -11.92 -3.74
N LYS A 50 1.09 -12.32 -3.61
CA LYS A 50 1.86 -12.83 -4.76
C LYS A 50 1.27 -14.12 -5.32
N GLN A 51 0.68 -14.98 -4.48
CA GLN A 51 -0.02 -16.18 -4.94
C GLN A 51 -1.28 -15.82 -5.73
N GLU A 52 -2.07 -14.84 -5.25
CA GLU A 52 -3.22 -14.29 -5.98
C GLU A 52 -2.80 -13.72 -7.33
N VAL A 53 -1.77 -12.87 -7.37
CA VAL A 53 -1.24 -12.28 -8.61
C VAL A 53 -0.72 -13.36 -9.56
N ARG A 54 -0.05 -14.39 -9.04
CA ARG A 54 0.44 -15.51 -9.86
C ARG A 54 -0.73 -16.24 -10.53
N GLN A 55 -1.77 -16.57 -9.76
CA GLN A 55 -2.96 -17.20 -10.31
C GLN A 55 -3.60 -16.33 -11.39
N GLU A 56 -3.72 -15.02 -11.12
CA GLU A 56 -4.28 -14.06 -12.07
C GLU A 56 -3.47 -13.96 -13.37
N VAL A 57 -2.13 -14.01 -13.28
CA VAL A 57 -1.22 -14.05 -14.44
C VAL A 57 -1.37 -15.37 -15.22
N GLU A 58 -1.49 -16.50 -14.53
CA GLU A 58 -1.69 -17.81 -15.15
C GLU A 58 -3.02 -17.88 -15.91
N GLU A 59 -4.11 -17.37 -15.31
CA GLU A 59 -5.43 -17.25 -15.95
C GLU A 59 -5.41 -16.31 -17.16
N TRP A 60 -4.73 -15.17 -17.04
CA TRP A 60 -4.54 -14.20 -18.12
C TRP A 60 -3.84 -14.83 -19.34
N VAL A 61 -2.76 -15.56 -19.10
CA VAL A 61 -2.00 -16.26 -20.16
C VAL A 61 -2.79 -17.43 -20.73
N ALA A 62 -3.50 -18.20 -19.89
CA ALA A 62 -4.36 -19.29 -20.35
C ALA A 62 -5.50 -18.80 -21.26
N SER A 63 -5.91 -17.54 -21.11
CA SER A 63 -6.89 -16.87 -21.99
C SER A 63 -6.30 -16.42 -23.34
N GLY A 64 -5.06 -16.78 -23.66
CA GLY A 64 -4.38 -16.49 -24.93
C GLY A 64 -3.64 -15.16 -24.97
N ASN A 65 -3.57 -14.42 -23.85
CA ASN A 65 -2.86 -13.15 -23.79
C ASN A 65 -1.34 -13.34 -23.59
N LYS A 66 -0.57 -12.32 -23.99
CA LYS A 66 0.86 -12.27 -23.69
C LYS A 66 1.08 -12.16 -22.18
N ARG A 67 2.14 -12.80 -21.70
CA ARG A 67 2.60 -12.67 -20.31
C ARG A 67 2.98 -11.21 -20.02
N PRO A 68 2.58 -10.63 -18.87
CA PRO A 68 2.92 -9.26 -18.53
C PRO A 68 4.43 -9.01 -18.50
N HIS A 69 4.85 -7.82 -18.90
CA HIS A 69 6.26 -7.42 -18.90
C HIS A 69 6.50 -6.14 -18.09
N LEU A 70 7.46 -6.20 -17.18
CA LEU A 70 7.93 -5.10 -16.34
C LEU A 70 9.34 -4.66 -16.73
N SER A 71 9.50 -3.44 -17.22
CA SER A 71 10.81 -2.82 -17.46
C SER A 71 11.21 -1.95 -16.27
N VAL A 72 12.39 -2.20 -15.71
CA VAL A 72 12.95 -1.42 -14.60
C VAL A 72 14.17 -0.66 -15.08
N VAL A 73 14.17 0.67 -14.98
CA VAL A 73 15.34 1.51 -15.26
C VAL A 73 16.06 1.80 -13.94
N LEU A 74 17.35 1.47 -13.88
CA LEU A 74 18.21 1.78 -12.73
C LEU A 74 19.37 2.66 -13.18
N VAL A 75 19.50 3.83 -12.54
CA VAL A 75 20.56 4.80 -12.81
C VAL A 75 21.60 4.77 -11.68
N GLY A 76 22.86 4.56 -12.02
CA GLY A 76 23.97 4.50 -11.07
C GLY A 76 24.13 3.16 -10.36
N GLU A 77 24.98 3.14 -9.34
CA GLU A 77 25.48 1.89 -8.72
C GLU A 77 25.17 1.79 -7.21
N ASN A 78 24.17 2.54 -6.73
CA ASN A 78 23.80 2.50 -5.31
C ASN A 78 23.48 1.06 -4.86
N PRO A 79 24.25 0.47 -3.92
CA PRO A 79 24.05 -0.92 -3.49
C PRO A 79 22.66 -1.18 -2.90
N ALA A 80 22.04 -0.17 -2.28
CA ALA A 80 20.68 -0.30 -1.77
C ALA A 80 19.68 -0.48 -2.93
N SER A 81 19.78 0.36 -3.97
CA SER A 81 18.94 0.30 -5.16
C SER A 81 19.11 -1.03 -5.91
N GLN A 82 20.34 -1.53 -6.05
CA GLN A 82 20.60 -2.84 -6.67
C GLN A 82 19.90 -3.99 -5.94
N SER A 83 19.97 -4.00 -4.60
CA SER A 83 19.27 -5.02 -3.80
C SER A 83 17.75 -4.94 -3.95
N TYR A 84 17.19 -3.72 -4.00
CA TYR A 84 15.76 -3.52 -4.25
C TYR A 84 15.34 -4.02 -5.63
N VAL A 85 16.07 -3.67 -6.68
CA VAL A 85 15.77 -4.09 -8.05
C VAL A 85 15.87 -5.62 -8.18
N LEU A 86 16.89 -6.24 -7.60
CA LEU A 86 17.02 -7.70 -7.58
C LEU A 86 15.81 -8.38 -6.92
N ASN A 87 15.30 -7.81 -5.82
CA ASN A 87 14.10 -8.33 -5.16
C ASN A 87 12.85 -8.17 -6.04
N LYS A 88 12.72 -7.06 -6.79
CA LYS A 88 11.62 -6.85 -7.75
C LYS A 88 11.69 -7.87 -8.89
N THR A 89 12.86 -8.10 -9.48
CA THR A 89 13.07 -9.12 -10.53
C THR A 89 12.70 -10.52 -10.04
N ARG A 90 13.13 -10.90 -8.82
CA ARG A 90 12.78 -12.20 -8.23
C ARG A 90 11.28 -12.33 -7.98
N ALA A 91 10.65 -11.26 -7.50
CA ALA A 91 9.21 -11.24 -7.27
C ALA A 91 8.44 -11.41 -8.60
N ALA A 92 8.82 -10.66 -9.64
CA ALA A 92 8.24 -10.77 -10.98
C ALA A 92 8.31 -12.21 -11.51
N ALA A 93 9.50 -12.82 -11.48
CA ALA A 93 9.68 -14.20 -11.87
C ALA A 93 8.81 -15.18 -11.05
N SER A 94 8.69 -14.96 -9.74
CA SER A 94 7.91 -15.83 -8.85
C SER A 94 6.39 -15.81 -9.12
N VAL A 95 5.88 -14.70 -9.68
CA VAL A 95 4.46 -14.55 -10.05
C VAL A 95 4.22 -14.73 -11.56
N GLY A 96 5.24 -15.13 -12.31
CA GLY A 96 5.14 -15.36 -13.74
C GLY A 96 5.08 -14.09 -14.58
N ILE A 97 5.64 -12.98 -14.11
CA ILE A 97 5.79 -11.73 -14.87
C ILE A 97 7.19 -11.70 -15.49
N ASN A 98 7.28 -11.37 -16.77
CA ASN A 98 8.57 -11.12 -17.42
C ASN A 98 9.12 -9.79 -16.90
N SER A 99 10.43 -9.72 -16.66
CA SER A 99 11.04 -8.47 -16.24
C SER A 99 12.42 -8.29 -16.82
N GLU A 100 12.77 -7.06 -17.14
CA GLU A 100 14.12 -6.66 -17.50
C GLU A 100 14.59 -5.48 -16.63
N THR A 101 15.90 -5.41 -16.41
CA THR A 101 16.53 -4.28 -15.75
C THR A 101 17.48 -3.60 -16.73
N ILE A 102 17.19 -2.34 -17.05
CA ILE A 102 18.01 -1.50 -17.92
C ILE A 102 18.90 -0.65 -17.02
N LEU A 103 20.19 -1.00 -17.01
CA LEU A 103 21.21 -0.28 -16.25
C LEU A 103 21.73 0.92 -17.04
N LYS A 104 21.76 2.09 -16.40
CA LYS A 104 22.36 3.31 -16.94
C LYS A 104 23.41 3.86 -15.99
N PRO A 105 24.51 4.45 -16.50
CA PRO A 105 25.53 5.05 -15.65
C PRO A 105 24.96 6.25 -14.89
N ALA A 106 25.54 6.56 -13.73
CA ALA A 106 25.16 7.76 -12.98
C ALA A 106 25.39 9.06 -13.77
N SER A 107 26.21 9.04 -14.81
CA SER A 107 26.50 10.18 -15.68
C SER A 107 25.49 10.41 -16.81
N ILE A 108 24.45 9.56 -16.95
CA ILE A 108 23.42 9.75 -17.98
C ILE A 108 22.78 11.14 -17.84
N SER A 109 22.53 11.82 -18.95
CA SER A 109 21.81 13.09 -18.93
C SER A 109 20.31 12.90 -18.67
N GLU A 110 19.64 13.94 -18.15
CA GLU A 110 18.17 13.94 -18.00
C GLU A 110 17.48 13.70 -19.35
N GLU A 111 17.97 14.32 -20.43
CA GLU A 111 17.43 14.16 -21.78
C GLU A 111 17.52 12.71 -22.30
N GLU A 112 18.68 12.06 -22.16
CA GLU A 112 18.85 10.66 -22.56
C GLU A 112 17.95 9.71 -21.76
N LEU A 113 17.75 9.98 -20.46
CA LEU A 113 16.84 9.20 -19.62
C LEU A 113 15.38 9.38 -20.05
N LEU A 114 14.96 10.61 -20.32
CA LEU A 114 13.61 10.90 -20.83
C LEU A 114 13.36 10.27 -22.19
N ASN A 115 14.34 10.27 -23.09
CA ASN A 115 14.25 9.61 -24.39
C ASN A 115 14.11 8.09 -24.25
N LEU A 116 14.83 7.47 -23.30
CA LEU A 116 14.65 6.06 -22.98
C LEU A 116 13.24 5.77 -22.47
N ILE A 117 12.74 6.57 -21.53
CA ILE A 117 11.38 6.43 -20.99
C ILE A 117 10.34 6.55 -22.10
N ASN A 118 10.49 7.54 -22.99
CA ASN A 118 9.60 7.70 -24.13
C ASN A 118 9.63 6.47 -25.06
N LYS A 119 10.81 5.88 -25.30
CA LYS A 119 10.90 4.63 -26.07
C LYS A 119 10.11 3.50 -25.41
N LEU A 120 10.26 3.31 -24.09
CA LEU A 120 9.56 2.27 -23.33
C LEU A 120 8.04 2.51 -23.24
N ASN A 121 7.62 3.77 -23.15
CA ASN A 121 6.20 4.14 -23.21
C ASN A 121 5.56 3.71 -24.54
N ASN A 122 6.29 3.83 -25.65
CA ASN A 122 5.81 3.48 -26.99
C ASN A 122 6.05 2.01 -27.37
N ASP A 123 6.65 1.19 -26.49
CA ASP A 123 6.85 -0.23 -26.74
C ASP A 123 5.63 -1.04 -26.28
N ASP A 124 4.90 -1.63 -27.22
CA ASP A 124 3.73 -2.48 -26.94
C ASP A 124 4.06 -3.79 -26.22
N ASN A 125 5.35 -4.14 -26.08
CA ASN A 125 5.78 -5.28 -25.27
C ASN A 125 6.08 -4.91 -23.82
N VAL A 126 6.02 -3.63 -23.46
CA VAL A 126 6.22 -3.15 -22.08
C VAL A 126 4.86 -2.77 -21.50
N ASP A 127 4.41 -3.50 -20.49
CA ASP A 127 3.15 -3.20 -19.80
C ASP A 127 3.37 -2.28 -18.60
N GLY A 128 4.40 -2.57 -17.81
CA GLY A 128 4.78 -1.78 -16.64
C GLY A 128 6.17 -1.18 -16.78
N LEU A 129 6.32 0.07 -16.36
CA LEU A 129 7.56 0.81 -16.35
C LEU A 129 7.81 1.40 -14.95
N LEU A 130 9.01 1.16 -14.44
CA LEU A 130 9.48 1.73 -13.18
C LEU A 130 10.87 2.33 -13.36
N VAL A 131 11.07 3.55 -12.87
CA VAL A 131 12.40 4.16 -12.74
C VAL A 131 12.79 4.14 -11.27
N GLN A 132 13.87 3.44 -10.93
CA GLN A 132 14.29 3.24 -9.55
C GLN A 132 14.90 4.50 -8.96
N LEU A 133 14.28 5.02 -7.89
CA LEU A 133 14.76 6.15 -7.10
C LEU A 133 15.72 5.71 -5.96
N PRO A 134 16.56 6.62 -5.42
CA PRO A 134 16.76 8.00 -5.87
C PRO A 134 17.59 8.08 -7.16
N LEU A 135 17.42 9.18 -7.89
CA LEU A 135 18.26 9.51 -9.06
C LEU A 135 19.46 10.37 -8.66
N PRO A 136 20.50 10.47 -9.51
CA PRO A 136 21.57 11.44 -9.34
C PRO A 136 21.06 12.88 -9.24
N GLU A 137 21.75 13.73 -8.47
CA GLU A 137 21.32 15.09 -8.13
C GLU A 137 21.05 16.01 -9.34
N HIS A 138 21.69 15.75 -10.49
CA HIS A 138 21.51 16.54 -11.71
C HIS A 138 20.25 16.18 -12.51
N ILE A 139 19.45 15.21 -12.04
CA ILE A 139 18.23 14.76 -12.70
C ILE A 139 17.02 15.06 -11.82
N ASP A 140 16.00 15.71 -12.38
CA ASP A 140 14.75 15.99 -11.68
C ASP A 140 13.87 14.73 -11.61
N GLU A 141 13.80 14.12 -10.43
CA GLU A 141 12.98 12.94 -10.15
C GLU A 141 11.50 13.15 -10.50
N ARG A 142 10.95 14.34 -10.28
CA ARG A 142 9.52 14.61 -10.58
C ARG A 142 9.29 14.65 -12.09
N LYS A 143 10.19 15.25 -12.86
CA LYS A 143 10.08 15.20 -14.33
C LYS A 143 10.15 13.77 -14.84
N VAL A 144 11.09 12.98 -14.31
CA VAL A 144 11.26 11.58 -14.69
C VAL A 144 10.03 10.73 -14.34
N CYS A 145 9.48 10.87 -13.12
CA CYS A 145 8.26 10.16 -12.73
C CYS A 145 7.07 10.55 -13.62
N ASN A 146 6.92 11.83 -13.97
CA ASN A 146 5.85 12.29 -14.85
C ASN A 146 6.09 12.01 -16.35
N ALA A 147 7.27 11.52 -16.73
CA ALA A 147 7.54 11.08 -18.09
C ALA A 147 7.07 9.64 -18.34
N VAL A 148 6.91 8.82 -17.30
CA VAL A 148 6.35 7.47 -17.41
C VAL A 148 4.86 7.57 -17.73
N SER A 149 4.39 6.87 -18.77
CA SER A 149 2.96 6.94 -19.13
C SER A 149 2.07 6.50 -17.96
N PRO A 150 0.96 7.20 -17.63
CA PRO A 150 0.15 6.90 -16.44
C PRO A 150 -0.36 5.46 -16.37
N ASP A 151 -0.65 4.85 -17.52
CA ASP A 151 -1.14 3.49 -17.62
C ASP A 151 -0.04 2.40 -17.53
N LYS A 152 1.23 2.81 -17.66
CA LYS A 152 2.41 1.96 -17.42
C LYS A 152 3.10 2.25 -16.09
N ASP A 153 2.68 3.29 -15.36
CA ASP A 153 3.27 3.75 -14.10
C ASP A 153 2.93 2.81 -12.94
N VAL A 154 3.65 1.69 -12.86
CA VAL A 154 3.41 0.67 -11.84
C VAL A 154 3.88 1.08 -10.44
N ASP A 155 4.65 2.16 -10.31
CA ASP A 155 5.03 2.72 -9.00
C ASP A 155 3.99 3.74 -8.50
N GLY A 156 3.08 4.20 -9.37
CA GLY A 156 1.95 5.07 -9.05
C GLY A 156 2.34 6.52 -8.77
N PHE A 157 3.51 6.98 -9.21
CA PHE A 157 4.02 8.32 -8.92
C PHE A 157 3.66 9.39 -9.94
N HIS A 158 3.10 9.01 -11.09
CA HIS A 158 2.66 9.97 -12.09
C HIS A 158 1.54 10.85 -11.52
N VAL A 159 1.61 12.17 -11.72
CA VAL A 159 0.67 13.13 -11.13
C VAL A 159 -0.80 12.85 -11.48
N ILE A 160 -1.07 12.36 -12.69
CA ILE A 160 -2.40 11.90 -13.10
C ILE A 160 -2.90 10.76 -12.20
N ASN A 161 -2.07 9.74 -11.92
CA ASN A 161 -2.48 8.62 -11.06
C ASN A 161 -2.71 9.07 -9.62
N VAL A 162 -1.81 9.90 -9.08
CA VAL A 162 -1.98 10.48 -7.74
C VAL A 162 -3.24 11.35 -7.67
N GLY A 163 -3.48 12.17 -8.70
CA GLY A 163 -4.68 13.02 -8.79
C GLY A 163 -5.96 12.20 -8.85
N ARG A 164 -6.00 11.14 -9.66
CA ARG A 164 -7.13 10.21 -9.74
C ARG A 164 -7.38 9.51 -8.41
N MET A 165 -6.33 8.98 -7.77
CA MET A 165 -6.43 8.38 -6.43
C MET A 165 -7.04 9.36 -5.42
N CYS A 166 -6.59 10.63 -5.40
CA CYS A 166 -7.14 11.65 -4.51
C CYS A 166 -8.61 12.00 -4.79
N LEU A 167 -9.10 11.73 -6.00
CA LEU A 167 -10.48 11.95 -6.43
C LEU A 167 -11.33 10.67 -6.37
N ASP A 168 -10.81 9.60 -5.75
CA ASP A 168 -11.46 8.27 -5.69
C ASP A 168 -11.79 7.72 -7.09
N GLN A 169 -10.90 7.99 -8.05
CA GLN A 169 -10.99 7.48 -9.42
C GLN A 169 -10.02 6.31 -9.61
N CYS A 170 -10.36 5.43 -10.54
CA CYS A 170 -9.50 4.31 -10.88
C CYS A 170 -8.14 4.79 -11.41
N SER A 171 -7.06 4.26 -10.82
CA SER A 171 -5.68 4.63 -11.16
C SER A 171 -4.71 3.53 -10.76
N MET A 172 -3.46 3.66 -11.21
CA MET A 172 -2.37 2.99 -10.51
C MET A 172 -2.24 3.60 -9.12
N LEU A 173 -2.01 2.76 -8.12
CA LEU A 173 -1.83 3.21 -6.74
C LEU A 173 -0.35 3.18 -6.38
N PRO A 174 0.17 4.19 -5.66
CA PRO A 174 1.49 4.12 -5.06
C PRO A 174 1.66 2.82 -4.25
N ALA A 175 2.66 2.00 -4.62
CA ALA A 175 2.76 0.63 -4.12
C ALA A 175 2.91 0.53 -2.59
N THR A 176 3.62 1.48 -1.97
CA THR A 176 3.81 1.51 -0.51
C THR A 176 2.53 1.91 0.24
N PRO A 177 1.87 3.06 -0.07
CA PRO A 177 0.54 3.36 0.48
C PRO A 177 -0.49 2.25 0.26
N TRP A 178 -0.51 1.62 -0.92
CA TRP A 178 -1.41 0.49 -1.17
C TRP A 178 -1.08 -0.72 -0.27
N GLY A 179 0.20 -1.01 -0.06
CA GLY A 179 0.63 -2.08 0.85
C GLY A 179 0.24 -1.80 2.30
N VAL A 180 0.31 -0.53 2.74
CA VAL A 180 -0.19 -0.11 4.06
C VAL A 180 -1.71 -0.24 4.11
N TRP A 181 -2.43 0.19 3.08
CA TRP A 181 -3.87 0.03 2.98
C TRP A 181 -4.29 -1.43 3.08
N GLU A 182 -3.62 -2.35 2.38
CA GLU A 182 -3.89 -3.79 2.48
C GLU A 182 -3.76 -4.34 3.91
N ILE A 183 -2.86 -3.77 4.72
CA ILE A 183 -2.71 -4.14 6.14
C ILE A 183 -3.91 -3.64 6.97
N ILE A 184 -4.42 -2.43 6.69
CA ILE A 184 -5.44 -1.77 7.52
C ILE A 184 -6.85 -1.79 6.94
N LYS A 185 -7.08 -2.23 5.69
CA LYS A 185 -8.36 -2.05 4.96
C LYS A 185 -9.61 -2.60 5.66
N ARG A 186 -9.44 -3.51 6.63
CA ARG A 186 -10.54 -4.07 7.44
C ARG A 186 -10.97 -3.17 8.61
N THR A 187 -10.29 -2.05 8.85
CA THR A 187 -10.63 -1.10 9.93
C THR A 187 -11.76 -0.14 9.56
N GLY A 188 -12.11 -0.03 8.27
CA GLY A 188 -13.09 0.94 7.76
C GLY A 188 -12.51 2.33 7.54
N ASP A 189 -13.39 3.32 7.41
CA ASP A 189 -13.04 4.73 7.14
C ASP A 189 -12.33 5.38 8.35
N ALA A 190 -11.54 6.42 8.07
CA ALA A 190 -10.72 7.10 9.08
C ALA A 190 -10.79 8.63 8.97
N THR A 191 -10.70 9.31 10.12
CA THR A 191 -10.32 10.73 10.18
C THR A 191 -8.80 10.82 10.23
N VAL A 192 -8.18 11.58 9.33
CA VAL A 192 -6.72 11.59 9.12
C VAL A 192 -6.09 12.90 9.60
N THR A 193 -5.05 12.78 10.42
CA THR A 193 -4.15 13.90 10.78
C THR A 193 -2.77 13.64 10.19
N ILE A 194 -2.25 14.58 9.40
CA ILE A 194 -0.91 14.48 8.80
C ILE A 194 0.08 15.30 9.64
N SER A 195 1.17 14.66 10.09
CA SER A 195 2.29 15.33 10.75
C SER A 195 3.53 15.27 9.86
N HIS A 196 4.39 16.29 9.95
CA HIS A 196 5.58 16.42 9.10
C HIS A 196 6.73 17.11 9.85
N ARG A 197 7.85 17.35 9.17
CA ARG A 197 9.07 17.96 9.75
C ARG A 197 8.90 19.31 10.45
N TYR A 198 7.77 19.99 10.29
CA TYR A 198 7.46 21.26 10.97
C TYR A 198 6.43 21.11 12.09
N THR A 199 5.89 19.91 12.31
CA THR A 199 5.06 19.61 13.47
C THR A 199 5.94 19.60 14.72
N PRO A 200 5.70 20.47 15.72
CA PRO A 200 6.45 20.45 16.97
C PRO A 200 6.36 19.08 17.66
N LYS A 201 7.43 18.66 18.35
CA LYS A 201 7.50 17.34 19.00
C LYS A 201 6.36 17.09 19.98
N GLU A 202 5.97 18.12 20.75
CA GLU A 202 4.84 18.05 21.68
C GLU A 202 3.49 17.84 20.96
N GLU A 203 3.29 18.49 19.81
CA GLU A 203 2.09 18.28 18.99
C GLU A 203 2.08 16.91 18.30
N LEU A 204 3.24 16.46 17.80
CA LEU A 204 3.38 15.11 17.26
C LEU A 204 2.98 14.06 18.30
N LYS A 205 3.45 14.21 19.55
CA LYS A 205 3.09 13.32 20.67
C LYS A 205 1.60 13.35 20.99
N LYS A 206 0.95 14.51 20.95
CA LYS A 206 -0.50 14.61 21.14
C LYS A 206 -1.27 13.91 20.02
N HIS A 207 -0.90 14.14 18.77
CA HIS A 207 -1.56 13.51 17.62
C HIS A 207 -1.47 11.98 17.69
N THR A 208 -0.28 11.44 17.94
CA THR A 208 -0.07 9.98 18.01
C THR A 208 -0.71 9.35 19.24
N ALA A 209 -0.79 10.07 20.37
CA ALA A 209 -1.44 9.57 21.57
C ALA A 209 -2.97 9.52 21.48
N LEU A 210 -3.57 10.25 20.52
CA LEU A 210 -5.00 10.20 20.23
C LEU A 210 -5.35 9.16 19.16
N ALA A 211 -4.40 8.83 18.28
CA ALA A 211 -4.64 8.02 17.10
C ALA A 211 -4.92 6.54 17.43
N ASP A 212 -5.95 5.97 16.79
CA ASP A 212 -6.21 4.53 16.79
C ASP A 212 -5.24 3.76 15.88
N ILE A 213 -4.74 4.44 14.84
CA ILE A 213 -3.77 3.94 13.87
C ILE A 213 -2.67 4.99 13.70
N VAL A 214 -1.43 4.60 13.92
CA VAL A 214 -0.24 5.43 13.66
C VAL A 214 0.54 4.82 12.50
N ILE A 215 0.73 5.59 11.42
CA ILE A 215 1.57 5.20 10.27
C ILE A 215 2.80 6.12 10.26
N SER A 216 3.99 5.56 10.44
CA SER A 216 5.25 6.34 10.42
C SER A 216 6.05 6.05 9.16
N ALA A 217 6.33 7.10 8.38
CA ALA A 217 7.09 7.07 7.12
C ALA A 217 8.06 8.27 7.03
N ALA A 218 8.66 8.66 8.16
CA ALA A 218 9.52 9.83 8.28
C ALA A 218 10.99 9.56 7.92
N GLY A 219 11.44 8.30 7.97
CA GLY A 219 12.85 7.96 7.76
C GLY A 219 13.76 8.47 8.87
N ILE A 220 13.27 8.43 10.11
CA ILE A 220 14.00 8.86 11.31
C ILE A 220 13.95 7.71 12.32
N PRO A 221 15.09 7.04 12.60
CA PRO A 221 15.14 5.92 13.54
C PRO A 221 14.56 6.27 14.91
N ASN A 222 13.66 5.42 15.41
CA ASN A 222 13.06 5.53 16.75
C ASN A 222 12.40 6.90 17.05
N LEU A 223 11.87 7.57 16.02
CA LEU A 223 11.08 8.80 16.16
C LEU A 223 9.83 8.58 17.04
N ILE A 224 9.15 7.45 16.86
CA ILE A 224 7.91 7.11 17.57
C ILE A 224 8.22 6.19 18.75
N THR A 225 7.94 6.66 19.97
CA THR A 225 8.23 5.96 21.22
C THR A 225 6.97 5.53 21.97
N ALA A 226 7.11 4.62 22.93
CA ALA A 226 5.97 4.03 23.66
C ALA A 226 5.07 5.05 24.39
N ASP A 227 5.64 6.13 24.92
CA ASP A 227 4.89 7.19 25.60
C ASP A 227 4.02 8.03 24.66
N MET A 228 4.22 7.90 23.34
CA MET A 228 3.45 8.57 22.29
C MET A 228 2.26 7.74 21.79
N ILE A 229 2.18 6.45 22.12
CA ILE A 229 1.19 5.55 21.51
C ILE A 229 -0.03 5.37 22.41
N LYS A 230 -1.24 5.41 21.87
CA LYS A 230 -2.47 5.04 22.58
C LYS A 230 -2.48 3.53 22.89
N GLU A 231 -2.93 3.15 24.09
CA GLU A 231 -3.07 1.74 24.46
C GLU A 231 -3.97 1.00 23.45
N GLY A 232 -3.50 -0.13 22.93
CA GLY A 232 -4.24 -0.93 21.96
C GLY A 232 -4.23 -0.42 20.52
N ALA A 233 -3.58 0.71 20.22
CA ALA A 233 -3.51 1.24 18.86
C ALA A 233 -2.74 0.32 17.89
N ALA A 234 -3.02 0.45 16.60
CA ALA A 234 -2.25 -0.17 15.54
C ALA A 234 -1.09 0.75 15.12
N VAL A 235 0.13 0.20 15.00
CA VAL A 235 1.31 0.95 14.60
C VAL A 235 1.93 0.33 13.35
N ILE A 236 1.91 1.07 12.24
CA ILE A 236 2.46 0.68 10.95
C ILE A 236 3.75 1.47 10.71
N ASP A 237 4.87 0.76 10.77
CA ASP A 237 6.21 1.29 10.54
C ASP A 237 6.63 1.06 9.09
N VAL A 238 6.59 2.13 8.31
CA VAL A 238 7.00 2.18 6.90
C VAL A 238 8.49 2.52 6.77
N GLY A 239 9.07 3.15 7.81
CA GLY A 239 10.45 3.63 7.82
C GLY A 239 11.46 2.53 7.53
N ILE A 240 12.49 2.85 6.75
CA ILE A 240 13.60 1.94 6.49
C ILE A 240 14.90 2.73 6.62
N ASN A 241 15.57 2.54 7.74
CA ASN A 241 16.82 3.22 8.08
C ASN A 241 17.95 2.20 8.19
N ARG A 242 19.09 2.46 7.54
CA ARG A 242 20.30 1.66 7.68
C ARG A 242 21.14 2.23 8.81
N ILE A 243 21.35 1.44 9.85
CA ILE A 243 22.23 1.78 10.97
C ILE A 243 23.34 0.73 11.08
N GLN A 244 24.44 1.10 11.74
CA GLN A 244 25.43 0.12 12.16
C GLN A 244 24.94 -0.54 13.45
N ASP A 245 24.89 -1.87 13.50
CA ASP A 245 24.64 -2.58 14.75
C ASP A 245 25.76 -2.25 15.74
N PRO A 246 25.44 -1.68 16.92
CA PRO A 246 26.46 -1.23 17.86
C PRO A 246 27.27 -2.37 18.47
N ILE A 247 26.76 -3.61 18.41
CA ILE A 247 27.42 -4.80 18.96
C ILE A 247 28.18 -5.53 17.86
N THR A 248 27.52 -5.85 16.74
CA THR A 248 28.13 -6.70 15.71
C THR A 248 28.88 -5.92 14.64
N ALA A 249 28.78 -4.59 14.63
CA ALA A 249 29.28 -3.72 13.56
C ALA A 249 28.83 -4.18 12.16
N LYS A 250 27.61 -4.74 12.04
CA LYS A 250 27.02 -5.13 10.75
C LYS A 250 25.91 -4.15 10.41
N PRO A 251 25.64 -3.87 9.12
CA PRO A 251 24.49 -3.07 8.73
C PRO A 251 23.19 -3.74 9.19
N LYS A 252 22.32 -2.97 9.85
CA LYS A 252 20.99 -3.39 10.30
C LYS A 252 19.95 -2.42 9.76
N LEU A 253 18.80 -2.96 9.37
CA LEU A 253 17.62 -2.16 9.05
C LEU A 253 16.77 -1.97 10.30
N VAL A 254 16.42 -0.73 10.60
CA VAL A 254 15.49 -0.35 11.66
C VAL A 254 14.44 0.59 11.09
N GLY A 255 13.26 0.61 11.69
CA GLY A 255 12.18 1.48 11.28
C GLY A 255 12.21 2.83 12.00
N ASP A 256 11.11 3.56 11.90
CA ASP A 256 10.93 4.83 12.59
C ASP A 256 10.38 4.65 14.01
N VAL A 257 9.95 3.45 14.37
CA VAL A 257 9.32 3.13 15.65
C VAL A 257 10.31 2.41 16.56
N ASP A 258 10.35 2.80 17.84
CA ASP A 258 10.96 1.98 18.90
C ASP A 258 10.12 0.70 19.09
N PHE A 259 10.44 -0.32 18.31
CA PHE A 259 9.64 -1.54 18.21
C PHE A 259 9.47 -2.24 19.57
N GLU A 260 10.54 -2.37 20.36
CA GLU A 260 10.49 -3.09 21.64
C GLU A 260 9.70 -2.35 22.71
N GLY A 261 9.80 -1.01 22.75
CA GLY A 261 8.98 -0.18 23.63
C GLY A 261 7.51 -0.19 23.23
N VAL A 262 7.22 0.10 21.95
CA VAL A 262 5.86 0.24 21.44
C VAL A 262 5.11 -1.09 21.41
N LYS A 263 5.79 -2.22 21.15
CA LYS A 263 5.18 -3.56 21.18
C LYS A 263 4.50 -3.89 22.51
N LYS A 264 4.92 -3.29 23.63
CA LYS A 264 4.32 -3.53 24.95
C LYS A 264 3.02 -2.77 25.19
N LYS A 265 2.65 -1.85 24.28
CA LYS A 265 1.52 -0.90 24.45
C LYS A 265 0.53 -0.95 23.29
N ALA A 266 1.03 -1.14 22.06
CA ALA A 266 0.21 -1.25 20.88
C ALA A 266 -0.62 -2.54 20.90
N GLY A 267 -1.79 -2.53 20.26
CA GLY A 267 -2.56 -3.75 19.99
C GLY A 267 -1.98 -4.52 18.80
N TYR A 268 -1.44 -3.79 17.82
CA TYR A 268 -0.86 -4.32 16.59
C TYR A 268 0.38 -3.53 16.19
N ILE A 269 1.40 -4.18 15.65
CA ILE A 269 2.63 -3.52 15.20
C ILE A 269 3.24 -4.23 13.99
N THR A 270 3.74 -3.48 12.99
CA THR A 270 4.54 -4.08 11.91
C THR A 270 6.03 -4.05 12.24
N PRO A 271 6.80 -5.12 11.97
CA PRO A 271 8.24 -5.14 12.20
C PRO A 271 9.01 -4.48 11.05
N VAL A 272 10.19 -3.95 11.36
CA VAL A 272 11.18 -3.57 10.34
C VAL A 272 12.47 -4.35 10.59
N PRO A 273 12.96 -5.17 9.63
CA PRO A 273 12.35 -5.48 8.33
C PRO A 273 11.23 -6.53 8.44
N GLY A 274 10.37 -6.61 7.42
CA GLY A 274 9.37 -7.69 7.28
C GLY A 274 7.91 -7.28 7.45
N GLY A 275 7.66 -5.99 7.71
CA GLY A 275 6.37 -5.33 7.65
C GLY A 275 6.05 -4.80 6.26
N VAL A 276 6.12 -3.49 6.07
CA VAL A 276 5.61 -2.82 4.85
C VAL A 276 6.46 -3.11 3.59
N GLY A 277 7.78 -3.19 3.69
CA GLY A 277 8.65 -3.38 2.51
C GLY A 277 8.29 -4.57 1.60
N PRO A 278 8.07 -5.79 2.13
CA PRO A 278 7.55 -6.92 1.34
C PRO A 278 6.20 -6.63 0.65
N MET A 279 5.31 -5.87 1.28
CA MET A 279 4.01 -5.50 0.71
C MET A 279 4.20 -4.60 -0.52
N THR A 280 5.11 -3.63 -0.45
CA THR A 280 5.43 -2.73 -1.59
C THR A 280 5.78 -3.53 -2.84
N VAL A 281 6.60 -4.58 -2.71
CA VAL A 281 6.98 -5.41 -3.87
C VAL A 281 5.80 -6.22 -4.40
N ALA A 282 4.94 -6.75 -3.53
CA ALA A 282 3.74 -7.46 -3.95
C ALA A 282 2.74 -6.54 -4.68
N MET A 283 2.55 -5.32 -4.18
CA MET A 283 1.71 -4.29 -4.81
C MET A 283 2.24 -3.84 -6.17
N LEU A 284 3.57 -3.73 -6.31
CA LEU A 284 4.18 -3.48 -7.61
C LEU A 284 3.81 -4.56 -8.63
N MET A 285 3.86 -5.84 -8.25
CA MET A 285 3.46 -6.94 -9.16
C MET A 285 1.97 -6.86 -9.52
N LYS A 286 1.14 -6.46 -8.55
CA LYS A 286 -0.30 -6.26 -8.76
C LYS A 286 -0.58 -5.10 -9.73
N ASN A 287 0.11 -3.98 -9.59
CA ASN A 287 0.05 -2.88 -10.57
C ASN A 287 0.49 -3.34 -11.97
N THR A 288 1.52 -4.19 -12.08
CA THR A 288 1.97 -4.69 -13.39
C THR A 288 0.91 -5.53 -14.11
N ILE A 289 0.20 -6.43 -13.42
CA ILE A 289 -0.89 -7.20 -14.07
C ILE A 289 -2.08 -6.30 -14.42
N ILE A 290 -2.40 -5.30 -13.59
CA ILE A 290 -3.42 -4.28 -13.90
C ILE A 290 -3.04 -3.51 -15.18
N ALA A 291 -1.77 -3.14 -15.32
CA ALA A 291 -1.25 -2.42 -16.48
C ALA A 291 -1.40 -3.26 -17.76
N ALA A 292 -0.99 -4.53 -17.69
CA ALA A 292 -1.08 -5.47 -18.81
C ALA A 292 -2.52 -5.73 -19.26
N LYS A 293 -3.45 -5.81 -18.30
CA LYS A 293 -4.89 -5.94 -18.57
C LYS A 293 -5.52 -4.67 -19.15
N LYS A 294 -4.80 -3.53 -19.13
CA LYS A 294 -5.27 -2.21 -19.57
C LYS A 294 -6.60 -1.80 -18.92
N VAL A 295 -6.84 -2.25 -17.68
CA VAL A 295 -8.11 -2.04 -16.95
C VAL A 295 -8.46 -0.55 -16.91
N LEU A 296 -7.48 0.29 -16.62
CA LEU A 296 -7.66 1.75 -16.53
C LEU A 296 -8.13 2.38 -17.85
N ARG A 297 -7.63 1.88 -18.99
CA ARG A 297 -8.04 2.39 -20.32
C ARG A 297 -9.47 1.98 -20.68
N LEU A 298 -9.88 0.78 -20.28
CA LEU A 298 -11.22 0.26 -20.57
C LEU A 298 -12.28 1.04 -19.79
N GLU A 299 -12.05 1.28 -18.50
CA GLU A 299 -12.98 2.06 -17.67
C GLU A 299 -13.10 3.52 -18.16
N GLU A 300 -12.00 4.17 -18.55
CA GLU A 300 -12.05 5.51 -19.14
C GLU A 300 -12.93 5.55 -20.39
N GLN A 301 -12.82 4.54 -21.25
CA GLN A 301 -13.63 4.42 -22.45
C GLN A 301 -15.11 4.17 -22.11
N GLU A 302 -15.41 3.41 -21.07
CA GLU A 302 -16.79 3.19 -20.59
C GLU A 302 -17.38 4.47 -19.97
N VAL A 303 -16.60 5.22 -19.19
CA VAL A 303 -17.02 6.51 -18.61
C VAL A 303 -17.25 7.55 -19.71
N LEU A 304 -16.40 7.61 -20.74
CA LEU A 304 -16.60 8.49 -21.89
C LEU A 304 -17.85 8.11 -22.69
N LYS A 305 -18.05 6.82 -22.98
CA LYS A 305 -19.25 6.32 -23.68
C LYS A 305 -20.54 6.59 -22.90
N SER A 306 -20.54 6.40 -21.59
CA SER A 306 -21.72 6.66 -20.74
C SER A 306 -22.05 8.15 -20.65
N LYS A 307 -21.04 9.03 -20.67
CA LYS A 307 -21.23 10.49 -20.79
C LYS A 307 -21.76 10.90 -22.16
N GLU A 308 -21.27 10.30 -23.24
CA GLU A 308 -21.78 10.54 -24.61
C GLU A 308 -23.23 10.03 -24.80
N LEU A 309 -23.61 8.96 -24.08
CA LEU A 309 -24.96 8.40 -24.08
C LEU A 309 -25.93 9.11 -23.11
N GLY A 310 -25.50 10.17 -22.41
CA GLY A 310 -26.37 11.00 -21.58
C GLY A 310 -26.92 10.34 -20.31
N VAL A 311 -26.34 9.24 -19.84
CA VAL A 311 -26.79 8.57 -18.62
C VAL A 311 -26.00 9.13 -17.43
N ALA A 312 -26.43 10.28 -16.93
CA ALA A 312 -26.01 10.76 -15.62
C ALA A 312 -26.75 9.96 -14.53
N SER A 313 -26.08 9.01 -13.90
CA SER A 313 -26.53 8.46 -12.61
C SER A 313 -26.01 9.36 -11.49
N ASN A 314 -26.95 9.97 -10.78
CA ASN A 314 -26.77 10.77 -9.55
C ASN A 314 -25.94 10.06 -8.48
#